data_AF-A0A534K7V9-F1
#
_entry.id   AF-A0A534K7V9-F1
#
_cell.length_a   1.000
_cell.length_b   1.000
_cell.length_c   1.000
_cell.angle_alpha   90.00
_cell.angle_beta   90.00
_cell.angle_gamma   90.00
#
_symmetry.space_group_name_H-M   'P 1'
#
loop_
_entity.id
_entity.type
_entity.pdbx_description
1 polymer ?
#
loop_
_entity_poly.entity_id
_entity_poly.type
_entity_poly.pdbx_seq_one_letter_code
_entity_poly.pdbx_strand_id
1 'polypeptide(L)'
;MDEEILAVKTRRDLYEFVRKNPGFHLREVSRALDLSITLVDYHLRFLEKHELITSVMDGEYKRFYPRSQPGQPDARPALTDAEKQVLAFLRQRVPFRVIAYLMEHEAGT
;
A
#
# COMPACT_ATOMS: atom_id res chain seq x y z
N MET A 1 19.29 7.71 -8.85
CA MET A 1 19.41 7.00 -7.56
C MET A 1 18.28 5.98 -7.42
N ASP A 2 17.02 6.39 -7.56
CA ASP A 2 15.87 5.46 -7.49
C ASP A 2 15.81 4.46 -8.63
N GLU A 3 16.20 4.87 -9.84
CA GLU A 3 16.25 3.98 -11.01
C GLU A 3 17.24 2.82 -10.84
N GLU A 4 18.34 3.05 -10.12
CA GLU A 4 19.32 2.02 -9.74
C GLU A 4 18.77 1.10 -8.64
N ILE A 5 18.05 1.66 -7.67
CA ILE A 5 17.34 0.90 -6.63
C ILE A 5 16.30 -0.04 -7.27
N LEU A 6 15.53 0.46 -8.24
CA LEU A 6 14.45 -0.28 -8.91
C LEU A 6 14.94 -1.11 -10.11
N ALA A 7 16.25 -1.20 -10.36
CA ALA A 7 16.80 -2.06 -11.42
C ALA A 7 16.48 -3.55 -11.21
N VAL A 8 16.33 -3.98 -9.94
CA VAL A 8 15.92 -5.34 -9.61
C VAL A 8 14.41 -5.50 -9.84
N LYS A 9 14.04 -6.38 -10.79
CA LYS A 9 12.65 -6.64 -11.20
C LYS A 9 11.72 -6.85 -10.00
N THR A 10 12.04 -7.77 -9.08
CA THR A 10 11.22 -8.08 -7.90
C THR A 10 10.96 -6.84 -7.03
N ARG A 11 11.97 -5.98 -6.90
CA ARG A 11 11.87 -4.76 -6.09
C ARG A 11 10.97 -3.73 -6.75
N ARG A 12 11.09 -3.57 -8.08
CA ARG A 12 10.21 -2.73 -8.88
C ARG A 12 8.77 -3.22 -8.83
N ASP A 13 8.56 -4.52 -8.96
CA ASP A 13 7.22 -5.12 -8.90
C ASP A 13 6.58 -4.89 -7.53
N LEU A 14 7.35 -5.02 -6.44
CA LEU A 14 6.90 -4.70 -5.07
C LEU A 14 6.58 -3.22 -4.87
N TYR A 15 7.44 -2.33 -5.38
CA TYR A 15 7.20 -0.89 -5.32
C TYR A 15 5.90 -0.51 -6.03
N GLU A 16 5.70 -0.99 -7.27
CA GLU A 16 4.48 -0.76 -8.03
C GLU A 16 3.25 -1.38 -7.38
N PHE A 17 3.40 -2.57 -6.76
CA PHE A 17 2.32 -3.20 -6.01
C PHE A 17 1.86 -2.32 -4.85
N VAL A 18 2.78 -1.83 -4.02
CA VAL A 18 2.45 -0.95 -2.88
C VAL A 18 1.83 0.36 -3.35
N ARG A 19 2.31 0.93 -4.46
CA ARG A 19 1.78 2.16 -5.06
C ARG A 19 0.33 1.99 -5.53
N LYS A 20 0.00 0.85 -6.12
CA LYS A 20 -1.35 0.56 -6.62
C LYS A 20 -2.30 0.05 -5.53
N ASN A 21 -1.76 -0.61 -4.50
CA ASN A 21 -2.51 -1.29 -3.44
C ASN A 21 -2.02 -0.86 -2.04
N PRO A 22 -2.25 0.40 -1.65
CA PRO A 22 -1.80 0.92 -0.36
C PRO A 22 -2.50 0.21 0.81
N GLY A 23 -1.76 -0.02 1.89
CA GLY A 23 -2.27 -0.60 3.13
C GLY A 23 -2.25 -2.12 3.20
N PHE A 24 -1.65 -2.81 2.22
CA PHE A 24 -1.46 -4.27 2.28
C PHE A 24 -0.38 -4.63 3.31
N HIS A 25 -0.57 -5.74 4.01
CA HIS A 25 0.39 -6.29 4.96
C HIS A 25 1.27 -7.37 4.31
N LEU A 26 2.40 -7.69 4.96
CA LEU A 26 3.45 -8.56 4.41
C LEU A 26 2.94 -9.86 3.74
N ARG A 27 2.07 -10.62 4.44
CA ARG A 27 1.50 -11.87 3.90
C ARG A 27 0.51 -11.67 2.75
N GLU A 28 -0.21 -10.55 2.68
CA GLU A 28 -1.09 -10.24 1.55
C GLU A 28 -0.23 -9.95 0.30
N VAL A 29 0.85 -9.17 0.47
CA VAL A 29 1.80 -8.87 -0.62
C VAL A 29 2.46 -10.15 -1.15
N SER A 30 2.93 -11.01 -0.24
CA SER A 30 3.52 -12.31 -0.59
C SER A 30 2.57 -13.19 -1.40
N ARG A 31 1.30 -13.31 -0.98
CA ARG A 31 0.28 -14.06 -1.74
C ARG A 31 -0.05 -13.42 -3.08
N ALA A 32 -0.14 -12.09 -3.14
CA ALA A 32 -0.54 -11.38 -4.35
C ALA A 32 0.51 -11.42 -5.46
N LEU A 33 1.79 -11.50 -5.10
CA LEU A 33 2.92 -11.57 -6.05
C LEU A 33 3.51 -12.97 -6.21
N ASP A 34 2.96 -13.97 -5.52
CA ASP A 34 3.49 -15.34 -5.47
C ASP A 34 4.99 -15.40 -5.11
N LEU A 35 5.36 -14.65 -4.06
CA LEU A 35 6.74 -14.55 -3.56
C LEU A 35 6.83 -15.08 -2.13
N SER A 36 8.01 -15.59 -1.74
CA SER A 36 8.25 -16.00 -0.35
C SER A 36 8.19 -14.80 0.60
N ILE A 37 7.68 -15.02 1.81
CA ILE A 37 7.56 -13.97 2.85
C ILE A 37 8.92 -13.30 3.11
N THR A 38 10.00 -14.10 3.19
CA THR A 38 11.35 -13.60 3.44
C THR A 38 11.83 -12.68 2.31
N LEU A 39 11.57 -13.02 1.05
CA LEU A 39 11.98 -12.22 -0.09
C LEU A 39 11.21 -10.89 -0.14
N VAL A 40 9.90 -10.94 0.14
CA VAL A 40 9.07 -9.73 0.24
C VAL A 40 9.55 -8.83 1.38
N ASP A 41 9.77 -9.39 2.58
CA ASP A 41 10.22 -8.63 3.75
C ASP A 41 11.56 -7.94 3.48
N TYR A 42 12.51 -8.67 2.89
CA TYR A 42 13.80 -8.12 2.50
C TYR A 42 13.65 -6.90 1.57
N HIS A 43 12.88 -7.03 0.49
CA HIS A 43 12.73 -5.96 -0.48
C HIS A 43 11.90 -4.78 0.05
N LEU A 44 10.85 -5.02 0.84
CA LEU A 44 10.05 -3.95 1.43
C LEU A 44 10.86 -3.16 2.47
N ARG A 45 11.68 -3.81 3.29
CA ARG A 45 12.62 -3.12 4.19
C ARG A 45 13.63 -2.28 3.43
N PHE A 46 14.14 -2.80 2.30
CA PHE A 46 15.03 -2.03 1.44
C PHE A 46 14.31 -0.78 0.89
N LEU A 47 13.12 -0.94 0.32
CA LEU A 47 12.35 0.19 -0.22
C LEU A 47 12.01 1.23 0.86
N GLU A 48 11.68 0.78 2.06
CA GLU A 48 11.40 1.65 3.22
C GLU A 48 12.65 2.42 3.66
N LYS A 49 13.82 1.75 3.74
CA LYS A 49 15.10 2.37 4.07
C LYS A 49 15.50 3.46 3.06
N HIS A 50 15.14 3.26 1.80
CA HIS A 50 15.38 4.21 0.72
C HIS A 50 14.21 5.19 0.49
N GLU A 51 13.28 5.28 1.46
CA GLU A 51 12.18 6.24 1.48
C GLU A 51 11.20 6.17 0.31
N LEU A 52 11.23 5.11 -0.50
CA LEU A 52 10.29 4.90 -1.61
C LEU A 52 8.90 4.50 -1.11
N ILE A 53 8.85 3.83 0.04
CA ILE A 53 7.60 3.46 0.73
C ILE A 53 7.70 3.84 2.21
N THR A 54 6.58 3.78 2.90
CA THR A 54 6.49 3.86 4.36
C THR A 54 5.61 2.74 4.89
N SER A 55 5.62 2.53 6.20
CA SER A 55 4.74 1.57 6.84
C SER A 55 4.13 2.14 8.11
N VAL A 56 2.95 1.61 8.46
CA VAL A 56 2.23 1.94 9.69
C VAL A 56 1.72 0.65 10.32
N MET A 57 1.75 0.57 11.65
CA MET A 57 1.13 -0.52 12.39
C MET A 57 -0.39 -0.30 12.45
N ASP A 58 -1.15 -1.30 12.01
CA ASP A 58 -2.61 -1.36 12.07
C ASP A 58 -3.00 -2.64 12.82
N GLY A 59 -3.24 -2.49 14.13
CA GLY A 59 -3.28 -3.61 15.07
C GLY A 59 -1.95 -4.35 15.08
N GLU A 60 -1.98 -5.66 14.85
CA GLU A 60 -0.78 -6.51 14.80
C GLU A 60 -0.08 -6.51 13.43
N TYR A 61 -0.67 -5.86 12.42
CA TYR A 61 -0.17 -5.93 11.05
C TYR A 61 0.62 -4.68 10.67
N LYS A 62 1.87 -4.88 10.22
CA LYS A 62 2.65 -3.85 9.53
C LYS A 62 2.13 -3.70 8.10
N ARG A 63 1.59 -2.52 7.77
CA ARG A 63 0.98 -2.21 6.47
C ARG A 63 1.82 -1.20 5.71
N PHE A 64 1.95 -1.40 4.41
CA PHE A 64 2.84 -0.61 3.55
C PHE A 64 2.08 0.39 2.69
N TYR A 65 2.62 1.59 2.54
CA TYR A 65 2.03 2.69 1.80
C TYR A 65 3.09 3.36 0.90
N PRO A 66 2.70 3.89 -0.27
CA PRO A 66 3.63 4.67 -1.08
C PRO A 66 3.99 5.96 -0.37
N ARG A 67 5.24 6.42 -0.53
CA ARG A 67 5.61 7.79 -0.19
C ARG A 67 5.36 8.71 -1.40
N SER A 68 4.98 9.97 -1.16
CA SER A 68 5.01 11.02 -2.18
C SER A 68 6.41 11.07 -2.75
N GLN A 69 6.54 11.02 -4.06
CA GLN A 69 7.80 11.37 -4.69
C GLN A 69 7.92 12.90 -4.76
N PRO A 70 8.96 13.52 -4.19
CA PRO A 70 9.33 14.88 -4.55
C PRO A 70 9.75 14.89 -6.02
N GLY A 71 9.06 15.66 -6.87
CA GLY A 71 9.48 15.89 -8.25
C GLY A 71 8.87 14.99 -9.33
N GLN A 72 7.92 14.10 -9.00
CA GLN A 72 7.06 13.49 -10.02
C GLN A 72 5.67 14.17 -10.02
N PRO A 73 5.40 15.10 -10.96
CA PRO A 73 4.14 15.84 -11.01
C PRO A 73 2.90 14.98 -11.26
N ASP A 74 3.08 13.75 -11.79
CA ASP A 74 2.01 12.78 -12.05
C ASP A 74 1.89 11.69 -10.96
N ALA A 75 2.70 11.77 -9.90
CA ALA A 75 2.61 10.81 -8.79
C ALA A 75 1.43 11.17 -7.88
N ARG A 76 0.58 10.18 -7.56
CA ARG A 76 -0.42 10.33 -6.50
C ARG A 76 0.28 10.84 -5.23
N PRO A 77 -0.25 11.87 -4.56
CA PRO A 77 0.31 12.33 -3.30
C PRO A 77 0.30 11.17 -2.28
N ALA A 78 1.26 11.21 -1.36
CA ALA A 78 1.27 10.35 -0.19
C ALA A 78 -0.09 10.46 0.48
N LEU A 79 -0.61 9.32 0.87
CA LEU A 79 -1.82 9.28 1.68
C LEU A 79 -1.55 10.04 2.98
N THR A 80 -2.43 10.98 3.27
CA THR A 80 -2.54 11.62 4.58
C THR A 80 -2.88 10.57 5.64
N ASP A 81 -2.62 10.89 6.91
CA ASP A 81 -2.95 9.97 7.99
C ASP A 81 -4.47 9.74 8.11
N ALA A 82 -5.28 10.74 7.78
CA ALA A 82 -6.74 10.59 7.68
C ALA A 82 -7.14 9.58 6.60
N GLU A 83 -6.56 9.65 5.40
CA GLU A 83 -6.85 8.68 4.33
C GLU A 83 -6.40 7.26 4.71
N LYS A 84 -5.24 7.12 5.38
CA LYS A 84 -4.79 5.82 5.91
C LYS A 84 -5.77 5.25 6.94
N GLN A 85 -6.34 6.10 7.81
CA GLN A 85 -7.36 5.71 8.78
C GLN A 85 -8.65 5.25 8.07
N VAL A 86 -9.12 6.00 7.07
CA VAL A 86 -10.28 5.59 6.27
C VAL A 86 -10.05 4.22 5.62
N LEU A 87 -8.87 4.01 5.01
CA LEU A 87 -8.50 2.70 4.47
C LEU A 87 -8.49 1.60 5.53
N ALA A 88 -8.07 1.89 6.77
CA ALA A 88 -8.13 0.95 7.88
C ALA A 88 -9.56 0.54 8.25
N PHE A 89 -10.48 1.51 8.31
CA PHE A 89 -11.89 1.21 8.54
C PHE A 89 -12.52 0.42 7.38
N LEU A 90 -12.21 0.78 6.13
CA LEU A 90 -12.73 0.09 4.95
C LEU A 90 -12.27 -1.36 4.83
N ARG A 91 -11.18 -1.76 5.49
CA ARG A 91 -10.76 -3.17 5.56
C ARG A 91 -11.64 -3.99 6.52
N GLN A 92 -12.40 -3.36 7.40
CA GLN A 92 -13.29 -4.06 8.31
C GLN A 92 -14.58 -4.48 7.59
N ARG A 93 -15.01 -5.73 7.83
CA ARG A 93 -16.14 -6.34 7.13
C ARG A 93 -17.45 -5.54 7.26
N VAL A 94 -17.77 -5.05 8.46
CA VAL A 94 -19.05 -4.34 8.70
C VAL A 94 -19.03 -2.92 8.11
N PRO A 95 -18.06 -2.05 8.44
CA PRO A 95 -17.94 -0.74 7.80
C PRO A 95 -17.94 -0.80 6.26
N PHE A 96 -17.20 -1.75 5.68
CA PHE A 96 -17.20 -1.94 4.23
C PHE A 96 -18.60 -2.24 3.68
N ARG A 97 -19.34 -3.15 4.32
CA ARG A 97 -20.71 -3.50 3.91
C ARG A 97 -21.67 -2.33 4.05
N VAL A 98 -21.55 -1.53 5.11
CA VAL A 98 -22.37 -0.34 5.31
C VAL A 98 -22.11 0.67 4.20
N ILE A 99 -20.84 0.96 3.89
CA ILE A 99 -20.49 1.91 2.83
C ILE A 99 -20.92 1.37 1.46
N ALA A 100 -20.70 0.09 1.16
CA ALA A 100 -21.16 -0.52 -0.09
C ALA A 100 -22.69 -0.40 -0.23
N TYR A 101 -23.44 -0.69 0.84
CA TYR A 101 -24.89 -0.53 0.86
C TYR A 101 -25.30 0.93 0.60
N LEU A 102 -24.67 1.89 1.27
CA LEU A 102 -24.95 3.32 1.05
C LEU A 102 -24.63 3.75 -0.39
N MET A 103 -23.47 3.34 -0.93
CA MET A 103 -23.08 3.66 -2.31
C MET A 103 -24.05 3.08 -3.35
N GLU A 104 -24.59 1.89 -3.10
CA GLU A 104 -25.57 1.24 -3.98
C GLU A 104 -26.97 1.89 -3.89
N HIS A 105 -27.32 2.53 -2.77
CA HIS A 105 -28.67 3.03 -2.51
C HIS A 105 -28.80 4.56 -2.47
N GLU A 106 -27.70 5.32 -2.34
CA GLU A 106 -27.69 6.79 -2.45
C GLU A 106 -27.51 7.28 -3.90
N ALA A 107 -27.04 6.44 -4.82
CA ALA A 107 -26.93 6.79 -6.26
C ALA A 107 -28.30 6.91 -6.99
N GLY A 108 -29.41 6.85 -6.25
CA GLY A 108 -30.79 6.87 -6.76
C GLY A 108 -31.55 8.19 -6.59
N THR A 109 -30.88 9.31 -6.27
CA THR A 109 -31.48 10.65 -6.20
C THR A 109 -30.61 11.65 -6.93
#